data_AF-A0A2V4C2U6-F1
#
_entry.id   AF-A0A2V4C2U6-F1
#
_cell.length_a   1.000
_cell.length_b   1.000
_cell.length_c   1.000
_cell.angle_alpha   90.00
_cell.angle_beta   90.00
_cell.angle_gamma   90.00
#
_symmetry.space_group_name_H-M   'P 1'
#
loop_
_entity.id
_entity.type
_entity.pdbx_description
1 polymer ?
#
loop_
_entity_poly.entity_id
_entity_poly.type
_entity_poly.pdbx_seq_one_letter_code
_entity_poly.pdbx_strand_id
1 'polypeptide(L)'
;MIQDLKAKFGNRCLTKTENRVALELYNYILTYETIDSDYWILGYGCDDVINILERVFDSNGWNSLINDIENWSLDQVELLSRSIITGEGSRRPDENDDVYNLIKNDTLINRAYLIIKILDLNRKCETSLYVWENLDFLIKISMLSKELTVKIVEKIGYYEYISLEGYNSEGLRVIEKLLQE
;
A
#
# COMPACT_ATOMS: atom_id res chain seq x y z
N MET A 1 -17.53 6.17 16.47
CA MET A 1 -16.18 5.95 15.90
C MET A 1 -15.73 7.11 15.04
N ILE A 2 -16.31 7.38 13.85
CA ILE A 2 -15.88 8.55 13.04
C ILE A 2 -16.03 9.89 13.81
N GLN A 3 -17.09 10.06 14.60
CA GLN A 3 -17.27 11.23 15.46
C GLN A 3 -16.19 11.32 16.55
N ASP A 4 -15.77 10.18 17.10
CA ASP A 4 -14.71 10.13 18.12
C ASP A 4 -13.35 10.48 17.50
N LEU A 5 -13.07 10.02 16.27
CA LEU A 5 -11.87 10.41 15.53
C LEU A 5 -11.86 11.91 15.21
N LYS A 6 -13.00 12.46 14.77
CA LYS A 6 -13.13 13.91 14.54
C LYS A 6 -12.93 14.70 15.82
N ALA A 7 -13.47 14.24 16.95
CA ALA A 7 -13.26 14.89 18.25
C ALA A 7 -11.80 14.82 18.71
N LYS A 8 -11.12 13.68 18.49
CA LYS A 8 -9.72 13.46 18.90
C LYS A 8 -8.70 14.18 18.02
N PHE A 9 -8.87 14.15 16.70
CA PHE A 9 -7.87 14.60 15.73
C PHE A 9 -8.24 15.91 15.02
N GLY A 10 -9.46 16.40 15.20
CA GLY A 10 -9.93 17.67 14.64
C GLY A 10 -9.77 17.71 13.12
N ASN A 11 -9.15 18.79 12.62
CA ASN A 11 -8.98 19.06 11.19
C ASN A 11 -8.09 18.05 10.46
N ARG A 12 -7.37 17.18 11.18
CA ARG A 12 -6.58 16.10 10.56
C ARG A 12 -7.43 14.90 10.16
N CYS A 13 -8.62 14.75 10.74
CA CYS A 13 -9.55 13.67 10.41
C CYS A 13 -10.36 14.00 9.15
N LEU A 14 -9.87 13.52 8.00
CA LEU A 14 -10.42 13.81 6.68
C LEU A 14 -11.26 12.66 6.09
N THR A 15 -11.17 11.45 6.66
CA THR A 15 -12.00 10.30 6.23
C THR A 15 -13.49 10.63 6.21
N LYS A 16 -14.19 10.08 5.22
CA LYS A 16 -15.65 10.11 5.12
C LYS A 16 -16.27 8.72 5.27
N THR A 17 -15.47 7.67 5.41
CA THR A 17 -15.99 6.31 5.55
C THR A 17 -16.62 6.09 6.92
N GLU A 18 -17.71 5.32 6.95
CA GLU A 18 -18.29 4.82 8.19
C GLU A 18 -17.92 3.35 8.44
N ASN A 19 -17.17 2.75 7.52
CA ASN A 19 -16.76 1.36 7.63
C ASN A 19 -15.79 1.19 8.81
N ARG A 20 -16.15 0.33 9.75
CA ARG A 20 -15.43 0.12 11.00
C ARG A 20 -13.98 -0.31 10.81
N VAL A 21 -13.70 -1.21 9.87
CA VAL A 21 -12.34 -1.76 9.69
C VAL A 21 -11.45 -0.78 8.94
N ALA A 22 -12.01 -0.02 7.99
CA ALA A 22 -11.30 1.10 7.37
C ALA A 22 -11.00 2.22 8.38
N LEU A 23 -11.92 2.50 9.30
CA LEU A 23 -11.70 3.45 10.40
C LEU A 23 -10.67 2.96 11.42
N GLU A 24 -10.51 1.65 11.64
CA GLU A 24 -9.44 1.09 12.48
C GLU A 24 -8.06 1.41 11.90
N LEU A 25 -7.87 1.13 10.61
CA LEU A 25 -6.65 1.49 9.89
C LEU A 25 -6.42 3.01 9.90
N TYR A 26 -7.45 3.80 9.60
CA TYR A 26 -7.31 5.26 9.55
C TYR A 26 -6.95 5.86 10.91
N ASN A 27 -7.56 5.38 11.98
CA ASN A 27 -7.22 5.77 13.34
C ASN A 27 -5.76 5.41 13.68
N TYR A 28 -5.26 4.27 13.22
CA TYR A 28 -3.87 3.89 13.39
C TYR A 28 -2.94 4.90 12.70
N ILE A 29 -3.14 5.17 11.40
CA ILE A 29 -2.36 6.17 10.67
C ILE A 29 -2.40 7.54 11.40
N LEU A 30 -3.58 8.05 11.75
CA LEU A 30 -3.71 9.34 12.47
C LEU A 30 -3.02 9.39 13.83
N THR A 31 -2.97 8.27 14.53
CA THR A 31 -2.31 8.18 15.85
C THR A 31 -0.80 8.28 15.69
N TYR A 32 -0.26 7.73 14.60
CA TYR A 32 1.19 7.57 14.39
C TYR A 32 1.79 8.50 13.33
N GLU A 33 0.99 9.30 12.61
CA GLU A 33 1.45 10.18 11.52
C GLU A 33 2.43 11.27 11.98
N THR A 34 2.45 11.60 13.28
CA THR A 34 3.40 12.56 13.86
C THR A 34 4.58 11.91 14.58
N ILE A 35 4.69 10.57 14.56
CA ILE A 35 5.87 9.89 15.09
C ILE A 35 7.00 10.00 14.08
N ASP A 36 8.23 10.04 14.59
CA ASP A 36 9.44 10.06 13.78
C ASP A 36 9.45 8.96 12.72
N SER A 37 10.02 9.29 11.56
CA SER A 37 10.15 8.46 10.37
C SER A 37 10.80 7.11 10.63
N ASP A 38 11.70 6.99 11.61
CA ASP A 38 12.31 5.72 12.03
C ASP A 38 11.25 4.66 12.39
N TYR A 39 10.13 5.08 12.98
CA TYR A 39 9.03 4.17 13.29
C TYR A 39 8.47 3.48 12.05
N TRP A 40 8.43 4.20 10.93
CA TRP A 40 7.92 3.70 9.66
C TRP A 40 9.02 3.02 8.83
N ILE A 41 10.25 3.53 8.86
CA ILE A 41 11.41 3.00 8.12
C ILE A 41 11.86 1.65 8.65
N LEU A 42 11.88 1.48 9.98
CA LEU A 42 12.34 0.23 10.62
C LEU A 42 11.29 -0.89 10.57
N GLY A 43 10.20 -0.72 9.83
CA GLY A 43 9.18 -1.74 9.61
C GLY A 43 8.06 -1.76 10.66
N TYR A 44 8.23 -1.19 11.85
CA TYR A 44 7.21 -1.24 12.91
C TYR A 44 5.84 -0.72 12.44
N GLY A 45 5.80 0.54 11.98
CA GLY A 45 4.54 1.16 11.53
C GLY A 45 3.95 0.46 10.30
N CYS A 46 4.80 0.10 9.35
CA CYS A 46 4.39 -0.53 8.09
C CYS A 46 3.85 -1.94 8.31
N ASP A 47 4.50 -2.75 9.14
CA ASP A 47 4.07 -4.11 9.43
C ASP A 47 2.77 -4.14 10.24
N ASP A 48 2.57 -3.19 11.15
CA ASP A 48 1.30 -3.04 11.87
C ASP A 48 0.14 -2.69 10.94
N VAL A 49 0.38 -1.85 9.92
CA VAL A 49 -0.63 -1.58 8.89
C VAL A 49 -0.98 -2.87 8.13
N ILE A 50 0.02 -3.65 7.71
CA ILE A 50 -0.23 -4.93 7.04
C ILE A 50 -0.97 -5.90 7.97
N ASN A 51 -0.60 -5.97 9.23
CA ASN A 51 -1.27 -6.80 10.23
C ASN A 51 -2.76 -6.42 10.40
N ILE A 52 -3.08 -5.12 10.37
CA ILE A 52 -4.48 -4.66 10.41
C ILE A 52 -5.20 -5.13 9.14
N LEU A 53 -4.61 -4.94 7.97
CA LEU A 53 -5.20 -5.36 6.69
C LEU A 53 -5.45 -6.88 6.67
N GLU A 54 -4.45 -7.70 7.03
CA GLU A 54 -4.57 -9.16 7.03
C GLU A 54 -5.56 -9.69 8.09
N ARG A 55 -5.71 -8.99 9.23
CA ARG A 55 -6.54 -9.46 10.35
C ARG A 55 -8.00 -9.10 10.21
N VAL A 56 -8.32 -7.88 9.77
CA VAL A 56 -9.68 -7.34 9.91
C VAL A 56 -10.32 -6.90 8.59
N PHE A 57 -9.60 -6.85 7.46
CA PHE A 57 -10.20 -6.40 6.20
C PHE A 57 -10.90 -7.54 5.47
N ASP A 58 -12.19 -7.35 5.23
CA ASP A 58 -12.97 -8.08 4.24
C ASP A 58 -13.09 -7.26 2.93
N SER A 59 -13.79 -7.82 1.93
CA SER A 59 -14.02 -7.14 0.66
C SER A 59 -14.72 -5.78 0.83
N ASN A 60 -15.60 -5.63 1.81
CA ASN A 60 -16.30 -4.36 2.09
C ASN A 60 -15.35 -3.32 2.68
N GLY A 61 -14.44 -3.73 3.58
CA GLY A 61 -13.38 -2.90 4.14
C GLY A 61 -12.45 -2.37 3.06
N TRP A 62 -11.98 -3.24 2.17
CA TRP A 62 -11.15 -2.86 1.02
C TRP A 62 -11.85 -1.87 0.09
N ASN A 63 -13.08 -2.15 -0.32
CA ASN A 63 -13.87 -1.24 -1.15
C ASN A 63 -14.08 0.11 -0.47
N SER A 64 -14.33 0.10 0.84
CA SER A 64 -14.51 1.33 1.63
C SER A 64 -13.23 2.16 1.69
N LEU A 65 -12.07 1.52 1.87
CA LEU A 65 -10.76 2.18 1.87
C LEU A 65 -10.41 2.76 0.50
N ILE A 66 -10.54 1.98 -0.57
CA ILE A 66 -10.25 2.40 -1.96
C ILE A 66 -11.09 3.62 -2.36
N ASN A 67 -12.35 3.67 -1.95
CA ASN A 67 -13.23 4.80 -2.25
C ASN A 67 -12.94 6.03 -1.37
N ASP A 68 -12.49 5.82 -0.14
CA ASP A 68 -12.28 6.93 0.81
C ASP A 68 -10.89 7.57 0.70
N ILE A 69 -9.90 6.89 0.12
CA ILE A 69 -8.50 7.34 0.07
C ILE A 69 -8.31 8.71 -0.60
N GLU A 70 -9.22 9.10 -1.49
CA GLU A 70 -9.20 10.43 -2.13
C GLU A 70 -9.43 11.59 -1.14
N ASN A 71 -10.06 11.30 0.01
CA ASN A 71 -10.30 12.28 1.06
C ASN A 71 -9.09 12.47 1.98
N TRP A 72 -8.15 11.52 2.03
CA TRP A 72 -7.04 11.53 2.99
C TRP A 72 -6.00 12.59 2.63
N SER A 73 -5.25 13.10 3.61
CA SER A 73 -4.15 14.05 3.34
C SER A 73 -3.03 13.39 2.52
N LEU A 74 -2.11 14.19 1.97
CA LEU A 74 -0.94 13.65 1.27
C LEU A 74 -0.10 12.78 2.19
N ASP A 75 0.26 13.29 3.37
CA ASP A 75 1.04 12.55 4.38
C ASP A 75 0.38 11.22 4.79
N GLN A 76 -0.95 11.21 4.98
CA GLN A 76 -1.69 9.99 5.32
C GLN A 76 -1.63 8.95 4.19
N VAL A 77 -1.71 9.42 2.94
CA VAL A 77 -1.57 8.53 1.77
C VAL A 77 -0.12 8.09 1.59
N GLU A 78 0.86 8.93 1.87
CA GLU A 78 2.27 8.56 1.81
C GLU A 78 2.59 7.43 2.80
N LEU A 79 2.17 7.58 4.06
CA LEU A 79 2.34 6.56 5.10
C LEU A 79 1.66 5.25 4.73
N LEU A 80 0.44 5.32 4.17
CA LEU A 80 -0.26 4.14 3.69
C LEU A 80 0.47 3.50 2.50
N SER A 81 0.85 4.28 1.49
CA SER A 81 1.58 3.83 0.29
C SER A 81 2.86 3.10 0.68
N ARG A 82 3.68 3.71 1.55
CA ARG A 82 4.90 3.07 2.07
C ARG A 82 4.56 1.74 2.72
N SER A 83 3.59 1.74 3.63
CA SER A 83 3.19 0.52 4.35
C SER A 83 2.73 -0.61 3.44
N ILE A 84 1.89 -0.30 2.44
CA ILE A 84 1.37 -1.30 1.50
C ILE A 84 2.37 -1.71 0.42
N ILE A 85 3.53 -1.05 0.31
CA ILE A 85 4.62 -1.48 -0.58
C ILE A 85 5.64 -2.30 0.21
N THR A 86 6.10 -1.80 1.35
CA THR A 86 7.26 -2.34 2.06
C THR A 86 6.90 -3.25 3.24
N GLY A 87 5.67 -3.18 3.76
CA GLY A 87 5.25 -3.98 4.90
C GLY A 87 5.14 -5.47 4.54
N GLU A 88 5.64 -6.32 5.44
CA GLU A 88 5.64 -7.77 5.32
C GLU A 88 4.61 -8.44 6.25
N GLY A 89 4.14 -7.68 7.25
CA GLY A 89 3.27 -8.19 8.31
C GLY A 89 4.02 -9.12 9.26
N SER A 90 3.35 -9.56 10.31
CA SER A 90 3.91 -10.52 11.26
C SER A 90 3.65 -11.96 10.79
N ARG A 91 4.71 -12.80 10.79
CA ARG A 91 4.54 -14.26 10.70
C ARG A 91 3.76 -14.72 11.92
N ARG A 92 2.54 -15.24 11.72
CA ARG A 92 1.80 -15.93 12.77
C ARG A 92 2.35 -17.35 12.90
N PRO A 93 2.97 -17.73 14.03
CA PRO A 93 3.62 -19.04 14.17
C PRO A 93 2.64 -20.23 14.22
N ASP A 94 1.35 -19.97 14.28
CA ASP A 94 0.30 -20.90 14.73
C ASP A 94 -0.86 -21.09 13.76
N GLU A 95 -0.85 -20.44 12.59
CA GLU A 95 -1.89 -20.62 11.56
C GLU A 95 -1.49 -21.70 10.55
N ASN A 96 -2.47 -22.49 10.12
CA ASN A 96 -2.28 -23.51 9.08
C ASN A 96 -1.76 -22.81 7.80
N ASP A 97 -0.57 -23.18 7.35
CA ASP A 97 0.20 -22.45 6.33
C ASP A 97 -0.65 -22.09 5.10
N ASP A 98 -1.55 -22.97 4.66
CA ASP A 98 -2.40 -22.76 3.48
C ASP A 98 -3.40 -21.60 3.64
N VAL A 99 -4.08 -21.49 4.79
CA VAL A 99 -5.07 -20.43 5.03
C VAL A 99 -4.37 -19.08 5.20
N TYR A 100 -3.24 -19.07 5.91
CA TYR A 100 -2.42 -17.88 6.06
C TYR A 100 -1.91 -17.38 4.70
N ASN A 101 -1.38 -18.29 3.87
CA ASN A 101 -0.93 -17.95 2.52
C ASN A 101 -2.05 -17.41 1.63
N LEU A 102 -3.28 -17.95 1.75
CA LEU A 102 -4.44 -17.43 1.02
C LEU A 102 -4.75 -15.98 1.43
N ILE A 103 -4.84 -15.70 2.72
CA ILE A 103 -5.08 -14.34 3.25
C ILE A 103 -3.98 -13.38 2.79
N LYS A 104 -2.72 -13.83 2.81
CA LYS A 104 -1.58 -13.03 2.37
C LYS A 104 -1.66 -12.69 0.89
N ASN A 105 -2.00 -13.66 0.05
CA ASN A 105 -2.14 -13.47 -1.39
C ASN A 105 -3.31 -12.53 -1.72
N ASP A 106 -4.46 -12.73 -1.08
CA ASP A 106 -5.63 -11.84 -1.24
C ASP A 106 -5.31 -10.42 -0.80
N THR A 107 -4.60 -10.27 0.33
CA THR A 107 -4.14 -8.97 0.82
C THR A 107 -3.18 -8.32 -0.16
N LEU A 108 -2.23 -9.06 -0.72
CA LEU A 108 -1.28 -8.55 -1.70
C LEU A 108 -1.97 -8.05 -2.98
N ILE A 109 -2.97 -8.78 -3.49
CA ILE A 109 -3.77 -8.36 -4.63
C ILE A 109 -4.56 -7.08 -4.32
N ASN A 110 -5.18 -6.99 -3.15
CA ASN A 110 -5.91 -5.78 -2.75
C ASN A 110 -4.99 -4.56 -2.55
N ARG A 111 -3.76 -4.77 -2.03
CA ARG A 111 -2.71 -3.73 -1.97
C ARG A 111 -2.39 -3.21 -3.37
N ALA A 112 -2.28 -4.09 -4.37
CA ALA A 112 -2.04 -3.70 -5.76
C ALA A 112 -3.17 -2.81 -6.34
N TYR A 113 -4.43 -3.16 -6.09
CA TYR A 113 -5.58 -2.32 -6.49
C TYR A 113 -5.57 -0.95 -5.82
N LEU A 114 -5.21 -0.89 -4.53
CA LEU A 114 -5.11 0.36 -3.80
C LEU A 114 -3.97 1.24 -4.34
N ILE A 115 -2.81 0.67 -4.68
CA ILE A 115 -1.71 1.39 -5.32
C ILE A 115 -2.15 1.97 -6.67
N ILE A 116 -2.84 1.19 -7.50
CA ILE A 116 -3.41 1.69 -8.76
C ILE A 116 -4.31 2.91 -8.52
N LYS A 117 -5.21 2.83 -7.54
CA LYS A 117 -6.10 3.94 -7.18
C LYS A 117 -5.31 5.17 -6.72
N ILE A 118 -4.26 5.00 -5.91
CA ILE A 118 -3.43 6.10 -5.43
C ILE A 118 -2.68 6.78 -6.58
N LEU A 119 -2.10 5.99 -7.50
CA LEU A 119 -1.43 6.50 -8.69
C LEU A 119 -2.39 7.29 -9.61
N ASP A 120 -3.68 6.95 -9.62
CA ASP A 120 -4.70 7.69 -10.38
C ASP A 120 -5.09 9.03 -9.76
N LEU A 121 -4.83 9.25 -8.47
CA LEU A 121 -5.18 10.50 -7.77
C LEU A 121 -4.21 11.66 -8.02
N ASN A 122 -3.35 11.58 -9.05
CA ASN A 122 -2.25 12.53 -9.32
C ASN A 122 -1.26 12.68 -8.15
N ARG A 123 -1.26 11.77 -7.18
CA ARG A 123 -0.26 11.66 -6.11
C ARG A 123 0.94 10.80 -6.56
N LYS A 124 1.24 10.85 -7.85
CA LYS A 124 2.11 9.91 -8.56
C LYS A 124 3.55 9.98 -8.07
N CYS A 125 4.12 11.17 -7.88
CA CYS A 125 5.57 11.34 -7.75
C CYS A 125 6.20 10.46 -6.64
N GLU A 126 5.67 10.54 -5.43
CA GLU A 126 6.23 9.79 -4.29
C GLU A 126 5.87 8.31 -4.34
N THR A 127 4.61 7.96 -4.64
CA THR A 127 4.19 6.55 -4.69
C THR A 127 4.88 5.81 -5.85
N SER A 128 5.05 6.45 -7.01
CA SER A 128 5.82 5.88 -8.13
C SER A 128 7.26 5.60 -7.75
N LEU A 129 7.92 6.54 -7.05
CA LEU A 129 9.28 6.35 -6.57
C LEU A 129 9.36 5.19 -5.57
N TYR A 130 8.45 5.12 -4.60
CA TYR A 130 8.43 4.01 -3.65
C TYR A 130 8.25 2.65 -4.34
N VAL A 131 7.38 2.56 -5.34
CA VAL A 131 7.24 1.32 -6.13
C VAL A 131 8.52 1.01 -6.88
N TRP A 132 9.16 2.00 -7.51
CA TRP A 132 10.41 1.84 -8.25
C TRP A 132 11.56 1.37 -7.37
N GLU A 133 11.68 1.90 -6.15
CA GLU A 133 12.71 1.52 -5.19
C GLU A 133 12.46 0.15 -4.53
N ASN A 134 11.25 -0.40 -4.64
CA ASN A 134 10.83 -1.64 -3.98
C ASN A 134 10.25 -2.64 -4.98
N LEU A 135 11.01 -2.98 -6.03
CA LEU A 135 10.56 -3.87 -7.10
C LEU A 135 10.18 -5.29 -6.62
N ASP A 136 10.67 -5.73 -5.47
CA ASP A 136 10.23 -6.97 -4.83
C ASP A 136 8.71 -7.01 -4.63
N PHE A 137 8.08 -5.87 -4.37
CA PHE A 137 6.62 -5.76 -4.32
C PHE A 137 5.97 -6.13 -5.66
N LEU A 138 6.50 -5.62 -6.77
CA LEU A 138 6.01 -5.94 -8.12
C LEU A 138 6.27 -7.41 -8.49
N ILE A 139 7.42 -7.96 -8.10
CA ILE A 139 7.75 -9.38 -8.31
C ILE A 139 6.74 -10.27 -7.57
N LYS A 140 6.40 -9.95 -6.31
CA LYS A 140 5.39 -10.72 -5.56
C LYS A 140 4.01 -10.63 -6.21
N ILE A 141 3.61 -9.44 -6.70
CA ILE A 141 2.33 -9.29 -7.40
C ILE A 141 2.33 -10.07 -8.71
N SER A 142 3.42 -10.08 -9.48
CA SER A 142 3.45 -10.74 -10.79
C SER A 142 3.26 -12.26 -10.70
N MET A 143 3.71 -12.87 -9.60
CA MET A 143 3.46 -14.27 -9.29
C MET A 143 1.97 -14.60 -9.13
N LEU A 144 1.14 -13.60 -8.80
CA LEU A 144 -0.31 -13.75 -8.60
C LEU A 144 -1.14 -13.16 -9.75
N SER A 145 -0.73 -12.01 -10.29
CA SER A 145 -1.43 -11.29 -11.36
C SER A 145 -0.47 -10.44 -12.20
N LYS A 146 -0.13 -10.95 -13.39
CA LYS A 146 0.60 -10.20 -14.41
C LYS A 146 -0.16 -8.94 -14.84
N GLU A 147 -1.47 -9.02 -15.00
CA GLU A 147 -2.30 -7.88 -15.43
C GLU A 147 -2.17 -6.68 -14.47
N LEU A 148 -2.22 -6.92 -13.16
CA LEU A 148 -2.06 -5.85 -12.17
C LEU A 148 -0.63 -5.29 -12.18
N THR A 149 0.37 -6.16 -12.34
CA THR A 149 1.78 -5.75 -12.45
C THR A 149 1.97 -4.79 -13.61
N VAL A 150 1.51 -5.16 -14.82
CA VAL A 150 1.59 -4.32 -16.01
C VAL A 150 0.90 -2.97 -15.78
N LYS A 151 -0.31 -2.97 -15.21
CA LYS A 151 -1.05 -1.73 -14.91
C LYS A 151 -0.30 -0.80 -13.96
N ILE A 152 0.35 -1.34 -12.93
CA ILE A 152 1.14 -0.53 -12.00
C ILE A 152 2.36 0.03 -12.74
N VAL A 153 3.09 -0.80 -13.47
CA VAL A 153 4.28 -0.41 -14.24
C VAL A 153 3.97 0.72 -15.24
N GLU A 154 2.86 0.62 -15.96
CA GLU A 154 2.40 1.69 -16.87
C GLU A 154 2.08 2.99 -16.11
N LYS A 155 1.42 2.89 -14.95
CA LYS A 155 1.00 4.06 -14.15
C LYS A 155 2.13 4.77 -13.45
N ILE A 156 3.16 4.05 -12.99
CA ILE A 156 4.35 4.67 -12.40
C ILE A 156 5.19 5.39 -13.45
N GLY A 157 4.93 5.15 -14.74
CA GLY A 157 5.63 5.82 -15.83
C GLY A 157 7.09 5.37 -15.94
N TYR A 158 7.37 4.08 -15.78
CA TYR A 158 8.74 3.55 -15.68
C TYR A 158 9.69 4.00 -16.80
N TYR A 159 9.17 4.30 -18.00
CA TYR A 159 9.93 4.88 -19.11
C TYR A 159 10.62 6.21 -18.77
N GLU A 160 10.06 7.00 -17.86
CA GLU A 160 10.66 8.23 -17.35
C GLU A 160 11.95 7.90 -16.56
N TYR A 161 11.93 6.84 -15.77
CA TYR A 161 13.10 6.37 -15.00
C TYR A 161 14.19 5.78 -15.88
N ILE A 162 13.83 5.13 -17.00
CA ILE A 162 14.80 4.65 -18.02
C ILE A 162 15.68 5.79 -18.51
N SER A 163 15.09 6.96 -18.72
CA SER A 163 15.82 8.13 -19.21
C SER A 163 16.82 8.69 -18.19
N LEU A 164 16.61 8.40 -16.89
CA LEU A 164 17.41 8.92 -15.78
C LEU A 164 18.51 7.96 -15.33
N GLU A 165 18.23 6.66 -15.22
CA GLU A 165 19.19 5.67 -14.70
C GLU A 165 20.10 5.06 -15.78
N GLY A 166 19.77 5.28 -17.06
CA GLY A 166 20.47 4.69 -18.19
C GLY A 166 20.02 3.26 -18.51
N TYR A 167 20.16 2.85 -19.77
CA TYR A 167 19.63 1.60 -20.36
C TYR A 167 20.09 0.26 -19.74
N ASN A 168 20.86 0.28 -18.65
CA ASN A 168 21.43 -0.93 -18.04
C ASN A 168 21.23 -1.02 -16.52
N SER A 169 20.33 -0.21 -15.94
CA SER A 169 20.04 -0.31 -14.52
C SER A 169 19.38 -1.65 -14.15
N GLU A 170 19.61 -2.11 -12.93
CA GLU A 170 19.03 -3.35 -12.41
C GLU A 170 17.51 -3.28 -12.40
N GLY A 171 16.94 -2.13 -12.01
CA GLY A 171 15.50 -1.92 -11.98
C GLY A 171 14.85 -2.06 -13.36
N LEU A 172 15.51 -1.56 -14.40
CA LEU A 172 15.03 -1.74 -15.78
C LEU A 172 14.96 -3.21 -16.18
N ARG A 173 15.99 -4.00 -15.88
CA ARG A 173 16.01 -5.43 -16.22
C ARG A 173 14.90 -6.21 -15.52
N VAL A 174 14.61 -5.86 -14.26
CA VAL A 174 13.50 -6.47 -13.50
C VAL A 174 12.18 -6.14 -14.18
N ILE A 175 11.92 -4.87 -14.50
CA ILE A 175 10.67 -4.45 -15.16
C ILE A 175 10.51 -5.09 -16.54
N GLU A 176 11.55 -5.10 -17.38
CA GLU A 176 11.50 -5.75 -18.69
C GLU A 176 11.13 -7.23 -18.58
N LYS A 177 11.72 -7.94 -17.60
CA LYS A 177 11.39 -9.34 -17.34
C LYS A 177 9.93 -9.51 -16.93
N LEU A 178 9.43 -8.67 -16.01
CA LEU A 178 8.05 -8.69 -15.54
C LEU A 178 7.02 -8.46 -16.67
N LEU A 179 7.40 -7.70 -17.71
CA LEU A 179 6.53 -7.45 -18.85
C LEU A 179 6.57 -8.57 -19.92
N GLN A 180 7.70 -9.27 -20.04
CA GLN A 180 7.91 -10.32 -21.06
C GLN A 180 7.30 -11.69 -20.68
N GLU A 181 7.31 -12.07 -19.40
CA GLU A 181 6.78 -13.35 -18.87
C GLU A 181 5.28 -13.30 -18.66
#